data_AF-A0A7J4J857-F1
#
_entry.id   AF-A0A7J4J857-F1
#
_cell.length_a   1.000
_cell.length_b   1.000
_cell.length_c   1.000
_cell.angle_alpha   90.00
_cell.angle_beta   90.00
_cell.angle_gamma   90.00
#
_symmetry.space_group_name_H-M   'P 1'
#
loop_
_entity.id
_entity.type
_entity.pdbx_description
1 polymer ?
#
loop_
_entity_poly.entity_id
_entity_poly.type
_entity_poly.pdbx_seq_one_letter_code
_entity_poly.pdbx_strand_id
1 'polypeptide(L)' 'MPPTKQRKVFIAYLIDRVLVTKNKKQIYGTQFSKGKPKLIKNIKYLDLRRKKMNLEPFTVYQKHMKKVSKFF' A
#
# COMPACT_ATOMS: atom_id res chain seq x y z
N MET A 1 -2.05 7.26 22.69
CA MET A 1 -2.17 6.29 21.56
C MET A 1 -2.54 7.05 20.29
N PRO A 2 -1.99 6.72 19.11
CA PRO A 2 -2.42 7.37 17.87
C PRO A 2 -3.91 7.09 17.60
N PRO A 3 -4.64 8.02 16.98
CA PRO A 3 -6.06 7.86 16.69
C PRO A 3 -6.31 6.59 15.87
N THR A 4 -7.43 5.92 16.15
CA THR A 4 -7.81 4.61 15.57
C THR A 4 -7.73 4.56 14.04
N LYS A 5 -8.00 5.69 13.36
CA LYS A 5 -7.87 5.85 11.91
C LYS A 5 -6.44 5.58 11.42
N GLN A 6 -5.45 6.11 12.13
CA GLN A 6 -4.03 6.01 11.78
C GLN A 6 -3.47 4.61 12.07
N ARG A 7 -4.01 3.93 13.10
CA ARG A 7 -3.66 2.53 13.41
C ARG A 7 -3.97 1.58 12.24
N LYS A 8 -5.13 1.72 11.59
CA LYS A 8 -5.50 0.89 10.43
C LYS A 8 -4.53 1.07 9.26
N VAL A 9 -4.16 2.31 8.97
CA VAL A 9 -3.18 2.62 7.91
C VAL A 9 -1.85 1.91 8.20
N PHE A 10 -1.29 2.06 9.40
CA PHE A 10 -0.02 1.41 9.75
C PHE A 10 -0.08 -0.12 9.67
N ILE A 11 -1.19 -0.73 10.12
CA ILE A 11 -1.38 -2.17 10.00
C ILE A 11 -1.33 -2.61 8.53
N ALA A 12 -2.01 -1.91 7.62
CA ALA A 12 -1.98 -2.26 6.19
C ALA A 12 -0.55 -2.21 5.60
N TYR A 13 0.22 -1.19 5.97
CA TYR A 13 1.62 -1.06 5.55
C TYR A 13 2.51 -2.19 6.07
N LEU A 14 2.36 -2.55 7.34
CA LEU A 14 3.11 -3.64 7.97
C LEU A 14 2.76 -5.00 7.35
N ILE A 15 1.46 -5.26 7.11
CA ILE A 15 1.00 -6.48 6.44
C ILE A 15 1.68 -6.63 5.08
N ASP A 16 1.60 -5.60 4.23
CA ASP A 16 2.19 -5.66 2.89
C ASP A 16 3.72 -5.77 2.93
N ARG A 17 4.38 -5.14 3.90
CA ARG A 17 5.83 -5.29 4.12
C ARG A 17 6.19 -6.75 4.42
N VAL A 18 5.50 -7.39 5.36
CA VAL A 18 5.74 -8.80 5.73
C VAL A 18 5.43 -9.74 4.57
N LEU A 19 4.38 -9.47 3.78
CA LEU A 19 4.07 -10.29 2.61
C LEU A 19 5.18 -10.19 1.56
N VAL A 20 5.63 -8.98 1.27
CA VAL A 20 6.70 -8.73 0.31
C VAL A 20 8.02 -9.38 0.73
N THR A 21 8.41 -9.31 2.00
CA THR A 21 9.64 -9.97 2.48
C THR A 21 9.55 -11.49 2.38
N LYS A 22 8.33 -12.04 2.38
CA LYS A 22 8.05 -13.46 2.15
C LYS A 22 7.79 -13.81 0.68
N ASN A 23 8.12 -12.93 -0.27
CA ASN A 23 7.85 -13.08 -1.71
C ASN A 23 6.37 -13.35 -2.06
N LYS A 24 5.44 -12.86 -1.23
CA LYS A 24 3.98 -12.97 -1.46
C LYS A 24 3.43 -11.68 -2.07
N LYS A 25 2.30 -11.81 -2.78
CA LYS A 25 1.55 -10.67 -3.34
C LYS A 25 0.95 -9.82 -2.22
N GLN A 26 1.01 -8.51 -2.38
CA GLN A 26 0.46 -7.50 -1.48
C GLN A 26 -1.07 -7.54 -1.44
N ILE A 27 -1.67 -7.14 -0.33
CA ILE A 27 -3.13 -7.03 -0.19
C ILE A 27 -3.58 -5.58 -0.45
N TYR A 28 -2.82 -4.61 0.03
CA TYR A 28 -3.20 -3.19 0.01
C TYR A 28 -2.38 -2.33 -0.97
N GLY A 29 -1.29 -2.87 -1.52
CA GLY A 29 -0.43 -2.20 -2.50
C GLY A 29 0.38 -1.04 -1.91
N THR A 30 0.94 -1.18 -0.71
CA THR A 30 1.67 -0.08 -0.06
C THR A 30 3.17 -0.05 -0.36
N GLN A 31 3.76 -1.17 -0.80
CA GLN A 31 5.20 -1.33 -1.06
C GLN A 31 5.54 -1.15 -2.54
N PHE A 32 6.57 -0.35 -2.77
CA PHE A 32 7.06 0.04 -4.09
C PHE A 32 8.57 -0.24 -4.20
N SER A 33 9.05 -0.39 -5.43
CA SER A 33 10.47 -0.46 -5.78
C SER A 33 10.69 0.30 -7.08
N LYS A 34 11.66 1.22 -7.10
CA LYS A 34 11.97 2.07 -8.27
C LYS A 34 10.72 2.71 -8.91
N GLY A 35 9.83 3.26 -8.08
CA GLY A 35 8.58 3.89 -8.52
C GLY A 35 7.48 2.94 -9.03
N LYS A 36 7.70 1.62 -9.02
CA LYS A 36 6.72 0.60 -9.42
C LYS A 36 6.20 -0.16 -8.19
N PRO A 37 4.89 -0.45 -8.10
CA PRO A 37 4.37 -1.27 -7.03
C PRO A 37 4.88 -2.71 -7.16
N LYS A 38 5.15 -3.37 -6.03
CA LYS A 38 5.34 -4.84 -6.03
C LYS A 38 4.02 -5.54 -6.33
N LEU A 39 4.05 -6.82 -6.70
CA LEU A 39 2.84 -7.57 -7.13
C LEU A 39 1.69 -7.47 -6.12
N ILE A 40 0.49 -7.19 -6.60
CA ILE A 40 -0.72 -7.00 -5.78
C ILE A 40 -1.70 -8.13 -6.07
N LYS A 41 -2.31 -8.68 -5.02
CA LYS A 41 -3.37 -9.68 -5.11
C LYS A 41 -4.67 -9.00 -5.54
N ASN A 42 -5.29 -9.50 -6.60
CA ASN A 42 -6.64 -9.11 -7.06
C ASN A 42 -6.87 -7.59 -7.05
N ILE A 43 -6.42 -6.94 -8.14
CA ILE A 43 -6.50 -5.50 -8.36
C ILE A 43 -7.96 -5.01 -8.40
N LYS A 44 -8.89 -5.81 -8.95
CA LYS A 44 -10.32 -5.47 -9.08
C LYS A 44 -10.96 -4.99 -7.77
N TYR A 45 -10.55 -5.57 -6.64
CA TYR A 45 -11.09 -5.25 -5.31
C TYR A 45 -10.09 -4.51 -4.40
N LEU A 46 -9.02 -3.97 -4.97
CA LEU A 46 -7.96 -3.31 -4.20
C LEU A 46 -8.49 -2.11 -3.41
N ASP A 47 -9.19 -1.20 -4.09
CA ASP A 47 -9.66 0.03 -3.46
C ASP A 47 -10.74 -0.22 -2.40
N LEU A 48 -11.53 -1.29 -2.52
CA LEU A 48 -12.44 -1.71 -1.45
C LEU A 48 -11.68 -2.08 -0.17
N ARG A 49 -10.55 -2.80 -0.30
CA ARG A 49 -9.70 -3.15 0.85
C ARG A 49 -8.99 -1.92 1.41
N ARG A 50 -8.52 -1.03 0.55
CA ARG A 50 -7.86 0.24 0.94
C ARG A 50 -8.82 1.15 1.72
N LYS A 51 -10.06 1.30 1.24
CA LYS A 51 -11.12 2.07 1.92
C LYS A 51 -11.38 1.55 3.34
N LYS A 52 -11.49 0.23 3.53
CA LYS A 52 -11.69 -0.39 4.87
C LYS A 52 -10.54 -0.09 5.86
N MET A 53 -9.34 0.16 5.34
CA MET A 53 -8.13 0.49 6.10
C MET A 53 -7.83 2.00 6.17
N ASN A 54 -8.76 2.85 5.72
CA ASN A 54 -8.58 4.30 5.64
C ASN A 54 -7.40 4.76 4.77
N LEU A 55 -7.03 3.93 3.79
CA LEU A 55 -6.05 4.30 2.77
C LEU A 55 -6.73 5.05 1.64
N GLU A 56 -6.03 6.02 1.06
CA GLU A 56 -6.45 6.66 -0.19
C GLU A 56 -6.55 5.66 -1.36
N PRO A 57 -7.31 5.95 -2.43
CA PRO A 57 -7.35 5.10 -3.61
C PRO A 57 -5.95 4.81 -4.18
N PHE A 58 -5.75 3.61 -4.71
CA PHE A 58 -4.42 3.15 -5.12
C PHE A 58 -3.79 4.04 -6.19
N THR A 59 -4.59 4.53 -7.15
CA THR A 59 -4.12 5.42 -8.22
C THR A 59 -3.59 6.75 -7.70
N VAL A 60 -4.18 7.29 -6.62
CA VAL A 60 -3.71 8.52 -5.96
C VAL A 60 -2.38 8.25 -5.27
N TYR A 61 -2.31 7.19 -4.46
CA TYR A 61 -1.06 6.80 -3.78
C TYR A 61 0.07 6.49 -4.75
N GLN A 62 -0.22 5.81 -5.86
CA GLN A 62 0.77 5.49 -6.89
C GLN A 62 1.37 6.76 -7.51
N LYS A 63 0.59 7.83 -7.69
CA LYS A 63 1.11 9.12 -8.15
C LYS A 63 2.07 9.72 -7.13
N HIS A 64 1.76 9.64 -5.83
CA HIS A 64 2.65 10.09 -4.76
C HIS A 64 3.99 9.32 -4.78
N MET A 65 3.93 7.99 -4.86
CA MET A 65 5.13 7.15 -4.87
C MET A 65 6.02 7.36 -6.10
N LYS A 66 5.42 7.62 -7.28
CA LYS A 66 6.17 7.98 -8.49
C LYS A 66 6.89 9.32 -8.38
N LYS A 67 6.33 10.29 -7.63
CA LYS A 67 7.01 11.57 -7.37
C LYS A 67 8.19 11.35 -6.46
N VAL A 68 8.00 10.62 -5.35
CA VAL A 68 9.07 10.33 -4.38
C VAL A 68 10.24 9.60 -5.06
N SER A 69 9.96 8.62 -5.93
CA SER A 69 11.02 7.86 -6.62
C SER A 69 11.81 8.65 -7.67
N LYS A 70 11.45 9.90 -7.98
CA LYS A 70 12.24 10.76 -8.88
C LYS A 70 13.37 11.48 -8.14
N PHE A 71 13.34 11.49 -6.81
CA PHE A 71 14.31 12.18 -5.97
C PHE A 71 15.38 11.25 -5.36
N PHE A 72 15.32 9.95 -5.70
CA PHE A 72 16.28 8.91 -5.30
C PHE A 72 16.70 8.13 -6.54
#